data_AF-A0AAD8APW4-F1
#
_entry.id   AF-A0AAD8APW4-F1
#
_cell.length_a   1.000
_cell.length_b   1.000
_cell.length_c   1.000
_cell.angle_alpha   90.00
_cell.angle_beta   90.00
_cell.angle_gamma   90.00
#
_symmetry.space_group_name_H-M   'P 1'
#
loop_
_entity.id
_entity.type
_entity.pdbx_description
1 polymer ?
#
loop_
_entity_poly.entity_id
_entity_poly.type
_entity_poly.pdbx_seq_one_letter_code
_entity_poly.pdbx_strand_id
1 'polypeptide(L)' 'GDLGWMTRGSMVGPFQDAAFALPNSTVDKPNYTDPPVKTKFGYHIIMVEGKK' A
#
# COMPACT_ATOMS: atom_id res chain seq x y z
N GLY A 1 0.68 3.08 -10.72
CA GLY A 1 2.11 3.15 -11.05
C GLY A 1 2.90 2.48 -9.95
N ASP A 2 4.08 1.98 -10.25
CA ASP A 2 4.96 1.37 -9.25
C ASP A 2 5.69 2.46 -8.45
N LEU A 3 5.63 2.36 -7.12
CA LEU A 3 6.30 3.26 -6.18
C LEU A 3 7.68 2.72 -5.76
N GLY A 4 7.99 1.46 -6.06
CA GLY A 4 9.20 0.77 -5.64
C GLY A 4 9.23 0.45 -4.15
N TRP A 5 10.43 0.16 -3.64
CA TRP A 5 10.65 -0.17 -2.24
C TRP A 5 10.56 1.07 -1.36
N MET A 6 9.56 1.11 -0.49
CA MET A 6 9.34 2.19 0.47
C MET A 6 9.70 1.73 1.89
N THR A 7 10.48 2.55 2.59
CA THR A 7 10.87 2.30 3.98
C THR A 7 9.82 2.84 4.96
N ARG A 8 9.79 2.29 6.19
CA ARG A 8 8.95 2.87 7.25
C ARG A 8 9.38 4.31 7.53
N GLY A 9 8.42 5.22 7.51
CA GLY A 9 8.63 6.65 7.72
C GLY A 9 8.67 7.49 6.44
N SER A 10 8.79 6.89 5.26
CA SER A 10 8.71 7.64 3.98
C SER A 10 7.27 7.83 3.49
N MET A 11 6.31 7.13 4.09
CA MET A 11 4.90 7.15 3.70
C MET A 11 4.04 7.88 4.75
N VAL A 12 2.94 8.50 4.30
CA VAL A 12 1.94 9.08 5.21
C VAL A 12 1.30 7.98 6.06
N GLY A 13 1.09 8.25 7.36
CA GLY A 13 0.64 7.27 8.35
C GLY A 13 -0.47 6.32 7.87
N PRO A 14 -1.62 6.83 7.38
CA PRO A 14 -2.72 5.96 6.93
C PRO A 14 -2.33 5.05 5.76
N PHE A 15 -1.49 5.54 4.84
CA PHE A 15 -0.99 4.75 3.72
C PHE A 15 -0.02 3.67 4.20
N GLN A 16 0.89 4.05 5.09
CA GLN A 16 1.85 3.11 5.68
C GLN A 16 1.13 1.99 6.41
N ASP A 17 0.19 2.31 7.29
CA ASP A 17 -0.53 1.31 8.09
C ASP A 17 -1.31 0.34 7.21
N ALA A 18 -1.97 0.85 6.17
CA ALA A 18 -2.66 0.02 5.18
C ALA A 18 -1.72 -0.88 4.36
N ALA A 19 -0.59 -0.35 3.89
CA ALA A 19 0.44 -1.15 3.21
C ALA A 19 1.01 -2.24 4.14
N PHE A 20 1.24 -1.92 5.42
CA PHE A 20 1.70 -2.89 6.40
C PHE A 20 0.61 -3.88 6.84
N ALA A 21 -0.67 -3.56 6.71
CA ALA A 21 -1.76 -4.50 6.96
C ALA A 21 -1.97 -5.49 5.81
N LEU A 22 -1.68 -5.09 4.56
CA LEU A 22 -1.85 -5.94 3.40
C LEU A 22 -0.80 -7.08 3.35
N PRO A 23 -1.20 -8.32 3.02
CA PRO A 23 -0.25 -9.39 2.74
C PRO A 23 0.46 -9.14 1.40
N ASN A 24 1.58 -9.82 1.18
CA ASN A 24 2.21 -9.82 -0.14
C ASN A 24 1.23 -10.35 -1.18
N SER A 25 1.20 -9.66 -2.31
CA SER A 25 0.36 -9.96 -3.46
C SER A 25 1.21 -10.06 -4.72
N THR A 26 0.65 -10.69 -5.74
CA THR A 26 1.28 -10.81 -7.06
C THR A 26 0.34 -10.29 -8.11
N VAL A 27 0.87 -9.99 -9.30
CA VAL A 27 0.07 -9.55 -10.45
C VAL A 27 -1.06 -10.54 -10.78
N ASP A 28 -0.82 -11.85 -10.57
CA ASP A 28 -1.83 -12.90 -10.77
C ASP A 28 -2.89 -12.98 -9.66
N LYS A 29 -2.52 -12.58 -8.42
CA LYS A 29 -3.40 -12.59 -7.25
C LYS A 29 -3.25 -11.27 -6.49
N PRO A 30 -3.84 -10.19 -7.03
CA PRO A 30 -3.71 -8.86 -6.46
C PRO A 30 -4.46 -8.79 -5.13
N ASN A 31 -3.78 -8.36 -4.07
CA ASN A 31 -4.39 -8.00 -2.81
C ASN A 31 -4.21 -6.51 -2.61
N TYR A 32 -5.33 -5.80 -2.63
CA TYR A 32 -5.35 -4.35 -2.52
C TYR A 32 -6.31 -3.91 -1.43
N THR A 33 -6.11 -2.69 -0.94
CA THR A 33 -7.02 -2.10 0.03
C THR A 33 -8.38 -1.81 -0.59
N ASP A 34 -9.41 -2.45 -0.03
CA ASP A 34 -10.83 -2.14 -0.25
C ASP A 34 -11.51 -2.07 1.13
N PRO A 35 -12.02 -0.90 1.57
CA PRO A 35 -12.18 0.36 0.84
C PRO A 35 -10.87 1.16 0.62
N PRO A 36 -10.86 2.12 -0.34
CA PRO A 36 -9.69 2.96 -0.61
C PRO A 36 -9.23 3.77 0.61
N VAL A 37 -7.92 3.89 0.80
CA VAL A 37 -7.32 4.60 1.92
C VAL A 37 -7.38 6.10 1.69
N LYS A 38 -8.07 6.82 2.56
CA LYS A 38 -8.12 8.28 2.52
C LYS A 38 -6.87 8.87 3.17
N THR A 39 -6.10 9.63 2.41
CA THR A 39 -4.97 10.43 2.89
C THR A 39 -5.21 11.91 2.60
N LYS A 40 -4.26 12.77 2.98
CA LYS A 40 -4.28 14.21 2.68
C LYS A 40 -4.23 14.49 1.17
N PHE A 41 -3.79 13.53 0.36
CA PHE A 41 -3.66 13.66 -1.10
C PHE A 41 -4.88 13.13 -1.86
N GLY A 42 -5.85 12.52 -1.17
CA GLY A 42 -7.04 11.91 -1.77
C GLY A 42 -7.21 10.46 -1.37
N TYR A 43 -7.77 9.65 -2.27
CA TYR A 43 -8.00 8.22 -2.05
C TYR A 43 -6.93 7.39 -2.76
N HIS A 44 -6.36 6.43 -2.05
CA HIS A 44 -5.30 5.55 -2.55
C HIS A 44 -5.75 4.10 -2.46
N ILE A 45 -5.60 3.38 -3.57
CA ILE A 45 -5.68 1.92 -3.59
C ILE A 45 -4.24 1.43 -3.57
N ILE A 46 -3.92 0.64 -2.54
CA ILE A 46 -2.56 0.20 -2.25
C ILE A 46 -2.49 -1.30 -2.51
N MET A 47 -1.44 -1.74 -3.19
CA MET A 47 -1.09 -3.15 -3.37
C MET A 47 0.36 -3.33 -2.94
N VAL A 48 0.67 -4.45 -2.29
CA VAL A 48 2.02 -4.73 -1.80
C VAL A 48 2.57 -5.94 -2.53
N GLU A 49 3.57 -5.72 -3.37
CA GLU A 49 4.24 -6.80 -4.11
C GLU A 49 5.31 -7.51 -3.27
N GLY A 50 5.85 -6.83 -2.25
CA GLY A 50 6.89 -7.37 -1.39
C GLY A 50 7.01 -6.64 -0.05
N LYS A 51 7.37 -7.41 0.99
CA LYS A 51 7.73 -6.94 2.33
C LYS A 51 9.09 -7.51 2.72
N LYS A 52 9.90 -6.69 3.36
CA LYS A 52 11.19 -7.05 3.94
C LYS A 52 11.35 -6.41 5.31
#